data_AF-A0AA43C9W1-F1
#
_entry.id   AF-A0AA43C9W1-F1
#
_cell.length_a   1.000
_cell.length_b   1.000
_cell.length_c   1.000
_cell.angle_alpha   90.00
_cell.angle_beta   90.00
_cell.angle_gamma   90.00
#
_symmetry.space_group_name_H-M   'P 1'
#
loop_
_entity.id
_entity.type
_entity.pdbx_description
1 polymer ?
#
loop_
_entity_poly.entity_id
_entity_poly.type
_entity_poly.pdbx_seq_one_letter_code
_entity_poly.pdbx_strand_id
1 'polypeptide(L)'
;MSDFASKKLPTVEQVEEIMKDWGKFSVEEFAVRFQLEKEVVEATVEYLHKLKRTSDERSIPVMACYRNDKLESIVRCAGSRKGYM
;
A
#
# COMPACT_ATOMS: atom_id res chain seq x y z
N MET A 1 11.67 -11.28 2.91
CA MET A 1 10.64 -10.70 2.03
C MET A 1 9.58 -11.77 1.85
N SER A 2 8.39 -11.57 2.40
CA SER A 2 7.29 -12.53 2.31
C SER A 2 6.83 -12.64 0.86
N ASP A 3 6.91 -13.84 0.29
CA ASP A 3 6.50 -14.08 -1.09
C ASP A 3 4.97 -14.25 -1.11
N PHE A 4 4.27 -13.23 -1.63
CA PHE A 4 2.81 -13.21 -1.71
C PHE A 4 2.27 -13.77 -3.03
N ALA A 5 3.08 -14.54 -3.75
CA ALA A 5 2.78 -15.03 -5.11
C ALA A 5 1.44 -15.78 -5.24
N SER A 6 0.92 -16.37 -4.16
CA SER A 6 -0.38 -17.06 -4.14
C SER A 6 -1.48 -16.32 -3.37
N LYS A 7 -1.19 -15.14 -2.81
CA LYS A 7 -2.15 -14.38 -1.99
C LYS A 7 -2.79 -13.28 -2.81
N LYS A 8 -4.07 -13.01 -2.52
CA LYS A 8 -4.75 -11.84 -3.07
C LYS A 8 -4.10 -10.57 -2.50
N LEU A 9 -3.63 -9.70 -3.38
CA LEU A 9 -3.05 -8.41 -3.02
C LEU A 9 -4.13 -7.30 -3.00
N PRO A 10 -3.94 -6.24 -2.20
CA PRO A 10 -4.81 -5.07 -2.24
C PRO A 10 -4.69 -4.37 -3.59
N THR A 11 -5.73 -3.66 -4.01
CA THR A 11 -5.62 -2.69 -5.11
C THR A 11 -5.00 -1.37 -4.63
N VAL A 12 -4.60 -0.51 -5.55
CA VAL A 12 -4.08 0.82 -5.22
C VAL A 12 -5.10 1.61 -4.41
N GLU A 13 -6.37 1.58 -4.81
CA GLU A 13 -7.47 2.27 -4.13
C GLU A 13 -7.70 1.73 -2.71
N GLN A 14 -7.57 0.42 -2.51
CA GLN A 14 -7.65 -0.18 -1.18
C GLN A 14 -6.49 0.26 -0.29
N VAL A 15 -5.26 0.36 -0.83
CA VAL A 15 -4.14 0.92 -0.08
C VAL A 15 -4.37 2.40 0.24
N GLU A 16 -4.92 3.19 -0.67
CA GLU A 16 -5.28 4.59 -0.40
C GLU A 16 -6.33 4.73 0.71
N GLU A 17 -7.30 3.80 0.79
CA GLU A 17 -8.25 3.73 1.90
C GLU A 17 -7.57 3.37 3.22
N ILE A 18 -6.65 2.39 3.22
CA ILE A 18 -5.84 2.04 4.39
C ILE A 18 -5.06 3.26 4.88
N MET A 19 -4.42 4.01 3.98
CA MET A 19 -3.69 5.24 4.34
C MET A 19 -4.60 6.29 4.98
N LYS A 20 -5.82 6.46 4.46
CA LYS A 20 -6.77 7.48 4.91
C LYS A 20 -7.37 7.16 6.28
N ASP A 21 -7.65 5.88 6.53
CA ASP A 21 -8.32 5.43 7.75
C ASP A 21 -7.37 4.69 8.71
N TRP A 22 -6.07 4.79 8.47
CA TRP A 22 -5.05 4.26 9.38
C TRP A 22 -5.22 4.86 10.77
N GLY A 23 -5.24 3.99 11.79
CA GLY A 23 -5.51 4.37 13.18
C GLY A 23 -6.99 4.54 13.55
N LYS A 24 -7.91 4.50 12.58
CA LYS A 24 -9.37 4.39 12.84
C LYS A 24 -9.85 2.94 12.84
N PHE A 25 -9.26 2.11 11.99
CA PHE A 25 -9.55 0.69 11.90
C PHE A 25 -8.31 -0.15 12.20
N SER A 26 -8.55 -1.32 12.77
CA SER A 26 -7.56 -2.38 12.98
C SER A 26 -7.21 -3.10 11.67
N VAL A 27 -6.10 -3.84 11.70
CA VAL A 27 -5.67 -4.71 10.59
C VAL A 27 -6.75 -5.74 10.27
N GLU A 28 -7.40 -6.31 11.29
CA GLU A 28 -8.47 -7.29 11.15
C GLU A 28 -9.69 -6.71 10.43
N GLU A 29 -10.08 -5.48 10.77
CA GLU A 29 -11.19 -4.80 10.11
C GLU A 29 -10.90 -4.53 8.63
N PHE A 30 -9.67 -4.13 8.30
CA PHE A 30 -9.26 -3.98 6.90
C PHE A 30 -9.20 -5.33 6.16
N ALA A 31 -8.72 -6.39 6.81
CA ALA A 31 -8.67 -7.73 6.24
C ALA A 31 -10.07 -8.24 5.88
N VAL A 32 -11.05 -8.05 6.78
CA VAL A 32 -12.45 -8.39 6.53
C VAL A 32 -13.05 -7.52 5.43
N ARG A 33 -12.90 -6.19 5.53
CA ARG A 33 -13.48 -5.22 4.58
C ARG A 33 -13.00 -5.42 3.15
N PHE A 34 -11.71 -5.70 2.97
CA PHE A 34 -11.11 -5.87 1.65
C PHE A 34 -11.05 -7.33 1.19
N GLN A 35 -11.49 -8.27 2.04
CA GLN A 35 -11.35 -9.71 1.83
C GLN A 35 -9.91 -10.06 1.46
N LEU A 36 -8.98 -9.63 2.32
CA LEU A 36 -7.55 -9.88 2.22
C LEU A 36 -7.12 -10.70 3.43
N GLU A 37 -6.05 -11.47 3.26
CA GLU A 37 -5.43 -12.12 4.41
C GLU A 37 -4.82 -11.08 5.34
N LYS A 38 -4.91 -11.32 6.66
CA LYS A 38 -4.36 -10.42 7.68
C LYS A 38 -2.89 -10.08 7.41
N GLU A 39 -2.08 -11.08 7.08
CA GLU A 39 -0.65 -10.91 6.79
C GLU A 39 -0.38 -9.97 5.61
N VAL A 40 -1.27 -9.94 4.61
CA VAL A 40 -1.15 -9.03 3.46
C VAL A 40 -1.42 -7.60 3.91
N VAL A 41 -2.41 -7.38 4.78
CA VAL A 41 -2.71 -6.06 5.35
C VAL A 41 -1.56 -5.60 6.25
N GLU A 42 -1.02 -6.46 7.12
CA GLU A 42 0.14 -6.14 7.96
C GLU A 42 1.36 -5.75 7.13
N ALA A 43 1.67 -6.51 6.08
CA ALA A 43 2.76 -6.17 5.18
C ALA A 43 2.50 -4.87 4.41
N THR A 44 1.24 -4.59 4.02
CA THR A 44 0.85 -3.33 3.38
C THR A 44 1.19 -2.15 4.29
N VAL A 45 0.81 -2.24 5.56
CA VAL A 45 1.08 -1.23 6.59
C VAL A 45 2.59 -1.08 6.81
N GLU A 46 3.33 -2.19 6.87
CA GLU A 46 4.78 -2.15 7.03
C GLU A 46 5.46 -1.42 5.86
N TYR A 47 5.00 -1.65 4.62
CA TYR A 47 5.47 -0.90 3.47
C TYR A 47 5.08 0.58 3.54
N LEU A 48 3.86 0.90 3.97
CA LEU A 48 3.41 2.28 4.16
C LEU A 48 4.29 3.03 5.18
N HIS A 49 4.67 2.38 6.28
CA HIS A 49 5.56 2.97 7.28
C HIS A 49 6.98 3.24 6.75
N LYS A 50 7.41 2.55 5.69
CA LYS A 50 8.70 2.78 5.03
C LYS A 50 8.66 3.94 4.03
N LEU A 51 7.47 4.38 3.60
CA LEU A 51 7.34 5.52 2.71
C LEU A 51 7.72 6.81 3.43
N LYS A 52 8.46 7.67 2.74
CA LYS A 52 8.82 9.00 3.24
C LYS A 52 7.96 10.04 2.52
N ARG A 53 7.54 11.06 3.25
CA ARG A 53 6.88 12.22 2.63
C ARG A 53 7.91 12.92 1.74
N THR A 54 7.64 13.05 0.44
CA THR A 54 8.50 13.85 -0.42
C THR A 54 8.13 15.32 -0.27
N SER A 55 9.13 16.20 -0.13
CA SER A 55 8.94 17.65 -0.12
C SER A 55 8.87 18.25 -1.54
N ASP A 56 9.19 17.45 -2.56
CA ASP A 56 9.16 17.86 -3.96
C ASP A 56 8.19 16.95 -4.73
N GLU A 57 6.96 17.43 -4.93
CA GLU A 57 5.94 16.71 -5.71
C GLU A 57 6.38 16.47 -7.16
N ARG A 58 7.33 17.28 -7.69
CA ARG A 58 7.87 17.13 -9.05
C ARG A 58 8.95 16.06 -9.14
N SER A 59 9.49 15.59 -8.02
CA SER A 59 10.46 14.50 -7.98
C SER A 59 9.81 13.12 -7.97
N ILE A 60 8.48 13.04 -7.91
CA ILE A 60 7.73 11.79 -7.93
C ILE A 60 7.80 11.21 -9.34
N PRO A 61 8.46 10.05 -9.56
CA PRO A 61 8.57 9.47 -10.89
C PRO A 61 7.18 9.12 -11.41
N VAL A 62 6.89 9.57 -12.64
CA VAL A 62 5.64 9.26 -13.38
C VAL A 62 5.43 7.74 -13.52
N MET A 63 6.48 6.93 -13.33
CA MET A 63 6.49 5.46 -13.37
C MET A 63 6.42 4.76 -12.00
N ALA A 64 5.88 5.38 -10.94
CA ALA A 64 5.75 4.73 -9.64
C ALA A 64 4.81 3.50 -9.64
N CYS A 65 3.88 3.43 -10.60
CA CYS A 65 2.88 2.37 -10.76
C CYS A 65 3.29 1.33 -11.82
N TYR A 66 4.54 0.87 -11.81
CA TYR A 66 4.96 -0.18 -12.75
C TYR A 66 4.07 -1.43 -12.57
N ARG A 67 3.61 -2.03 -13.67
CA ARG A 67 2.84 -3.29 -13.74
C ARG A 67 3.67 -4.46 -13.21
N ASN A 68 3.80 -4.56 -11.90
CA ASN A 68 4.31 -5.75 -11.25
C ASN A 68 3.33 -6.11 -10.15
N ASP A 69 2.98 -7.39 -10.06
CA ASP A 69 2.04 -7.94 -9.09
C ASP A 69 2.70 -8.05 -7.69
N LYS A 70 3.60 -7.12 -7.36
CA LYS A 70 4.29 -7.04 -6.07
C LYS A 70 3.57 -6.04 -5.19
N LEU A 71 3.33 -6.44 -3.95
CA LEU A 71 2.70 -5.60 -2.93
C LEU A 71 3.42 -4.24 -2.78
N GLU A 72 4.76 -4.25 -2.77
CA GLU A 72 5.55 -3.02 -2.66
C GLU A 72 5.27 -2.03 -3.80
N SER A 73 5.09 -2.51 -5.03
CA SER A 73 4.78 -1.67 -6.19
C SER A 73 3.40 -1.02 -6.06
N ILE A 74 2.41 -1.78 -5.57
CA ILE A 74 1.06 -1.27 -5.30
C ILE A 74 1.10 -0.19 -4.22
N VAL A 75 1.83 -0.43 -3.13
CA VAL A 75 1.97 0.52 -2.02
C VAL A 75 2.70 1.79 -2.45
N ARG A 76 3.79 1.69 -3.21
CA ARG A 76 4.50 2.86 -3.76
C ARG A 76 3.62 3.66 -4.72
N CYS A 77 2.79 3.01 -5.53
CA CYS A 77 1.84 3.69 -6.41
C CYS A 77 0.79 4.48 -5.62
N ALA A 78 0.19 3.88 -4.59
CA ALA A 78 -0.76 4.56 -3.71
C ALA A 78 -0.10 5.74 -2.96
N GLY A 79 1.09 5.50 -2.40
CA GLY A 79 1.91 6.52 -1.73
C GLY A 79 2.21 7.71 -2.65
N SER A 80 2.67 7.44 -3.86
CA SER A 80 2.99 8.44 -4.89
C SER A 80 1.80 9.35 -5.19
N ARG A 81 0.59 8.79 -5.34
CA ARG A 81 -0.66 9.56 -5.53
C ARG A 81 -1.04 10.44 -4.35
N LYS A 82 -0.47 10.21 -3.17
CA LYS A 82 -0.70 10.98 -1.94
C LYS A 82 0.51 11.82 -1.51
N GLY A 83 1.56 11.92 -2.34
CA GLY A 83 2.77 12.71 -2.04
C GLY A 83 3.80 11.99 -1.16
N TYR A 84 3.81 10.66 -1.16
CA TYR A 84 4.79 9.82 -0.46
C TYR A 84 5.63 9.01 -1.45
N MET A 85 6.91 8.74 -1.11
CA MET A 85 7.84 7.97 -1.92
C MET A 85 8.68 7.00 -1.08
#